data_AF-A0A9X2RAQ0-F1
#
_entry.id   AF-A0A9X2RAQ0-F1
#
_cell.length_a   1.000
_cell.length_b   1.000
_cell.length_c   1.000
_cell.angle_alpha   90.00
_cell.angle_beta   90.00
_cell.angle_gamma   90.00
#
_symmetry.space_group_name_H-M   'P 1'
#
loop_
_entity.id
_entity.type
_entity.pdbx_description
1 polymer ?
#
loop_
_entity_poly.entity_id
_entity_poly.type
_entity_poly.pdbx_seq_one_letter_code
_entity_poly.pdbx_strand_id
1 'polypeptide(L)'
;MTAEQWAAQVRRAHAALDSLRARSLVAARYTTNMPRAPEGEYVTAQYRATYGEKDAVETVSLKKDDGTWRVAGYYVKPGGQ
;
A
#
# COMPACT_ATOMS: atom_id res chain seq x y z
N MET A 1 13.33 7.39 -1.51
CA MET A 1 12.50 7.36 -0.29
C MET A 1 13.19 6.44 0.70
N THR A 2 13.54 6.93 1.89
CA THR A 2 14.13 6.09 2.96
C THR A 2 13.05 5.32 3.71
N ALA A 3 13.44 4.28 4.46
CA ALA A 3 12.51 3.52 5.31
C ALA A 3 11.76 4.43 6.31
N GLU A 4 12.43 5.45 6.87
CA GLU A 4 11.83 6.39 7.81
C GLU A 4 10.84 7.35 7.13
N GLN A 5 11.18 7.84 5.95
CA GLN A 5 10.27 8.67 5.15
C GLN A 5 8.99 7.90 4.80
N TRP A 6 9.14 6.62 4.45
CA TRP A 6 8.02 5.73 4.20
C TRP A 6 7.19 5.49 5.47
N ALA A 7 7.83 5.16 6.60
CA ALA A 7 7.14 4.96 7.87
C ALA A 7 6.37 6.21 8.32
N ALA A 8 6.93 7.41 8.11
CA ALA A 8 6.25 8.66 8.41
C ALA A 8 5.03 8.90 7.50
N GLN A 9 5.13 8.55 6.21
CA GLN A 9 4.01 8.68 5.27
C GLN A 9 2.87 7.70 5.61
N VAL A 10 3.21 6.45 5.97
CA VAL A 10 2.26 5.46 6.48
C VAL A 10 1.59 5.97 7.76
N ARG A 11 2.37 6.48 8.72
CA ARG A 11 1.82 7.06 9.96
C ARG A 11 0.86 8.22 9.70
N ARG A 12 1.15 9.10 8.74
CA ARG A 12 0.23 10.20 8.37
C ARG A 12 -1.05 9.70 7.72
N ALA A 13 -0.95 8.71 6.81
CA ALA A 13 -2.14 8.08 6.23
C ALA A 13 -3.01 7.40 7.30
N HIS A 14 -2.37 6.86 8.35
CA HIS A 14 -3.06 6.24 9.49
C HIS A 14 -3.47 7.22 10.58
N ALA A 15 -2.98 8.47 10.60
CA ALA A 15 -3.28 9.42 11.68
C ALA A 15 -4.77 9.79 11.74
N ALA A 16 -5.48 9.69 10.62
CA ALA A 16 -6.92 9.87 10.53
C ALA A 16 -7.72 8.57 10.72
N LEU A 17 -7.05 7.43 10.88
CA LEU A 17 -7.64 6.12 11.07
C LEU A 17 -7.52 5.73 12.55
N ASP A 18 -8.51 5.01 13.06
CA ASP A 18 -8.45 4.43 14.39
C ASP A 18 -7.36 3.34 14.45
N SER A 19 -7.15 2.71 15.61
CA SER A 19 -6.28 1.55 15.79
C SER A 19 -6.55 0.42 14.79
N LEU A 20 -5.49 -0.11 14.15
CA LEU A 20 -5.58 -1.28 13.27
C LEU A 20 -5.95 -2.52 14.09
N ARG A 21 -7.11 -3.12 13.79
CA ARG A 21 -7.60 -4.34 14.46
C ARG A 21 -7.36 -5.61 13.67
N ALA A 22 -7.53 -5.53 12.34
CA ALA A 22 -7.37 -6.68 11.46
C ALA A 22 -6.75 -6.25 10.14
N ARG A 23 -5.95 -7.14 9.55
CA ARG A 23 -5.38 -6.97 8.22
C ARG A 23 -5.18 -8.31 7.54
N SER A 24 -5.66 -8.46 6.31
CA SER A 24 -5.51 -9.69 5.53
C SER A 24 -5.19 -9.35 4.08
N LEU A 25 -4.27 -10.13 3.48
CA LEU A 25 -3.96 -10.01 2.07
C LEU A 25 -5.15 -10.53 1.25
N VAL A 26 -5.64 -9.71 0.32
CA VAL A 26 -6.72 -10.08 -0.60
C VAL A 26 -6.16 -10.58 -1.92
N ALA A 27 -5.20 -9.84 -2.49
CA ALA A 27 -4.58 -10.20 -3.75
C ALA A 27 -3.20 -9.53 -3.89
N ALA A 28 -2.31 -10.16 -4.64
CA ALA A 28 -1.08 -9.55 -5.13
C ALA A 28 -0.97 -9.80 -6.64
N ARG A 29 -0.78 -8.74 -7.42
CA ARG A 29 -0.70 -8.82 -8.89
C ARG A 29 0.61 -8.25 -9.38
N TYR A 30 1.34 -9.07 -10.13
CA TYR A 30 2.53 -8.64 -10.86
C TYR A 30 2.12 -7.96 -12.19
N THR A 31 2.80 -6.89 -12.56
CA THR A 31 2.68 -6.24 -13.88
C THR A 31 4.01 -5.61 -14.28
N THR A 32 4.31 -5.58 -15.58
CA THR A 32 5.43 -4.79 -16.13
C THR A 32 5.00 -3.44 -16.68
N ASN A 33 3.69 -3.20 -16.75
CA ASN A 33 3.10 -1.98 -17.29
C ASN A 33 2.14 -1.39 -16.26
N MET A 34 2.53 -0.27 -15.66
CA MET A 34 1.72 0.45 -14.68
C MET A 34 1.39 1.86 -15.22
N PRO A 35 0.09 2.24 -15.29
CA PRO A 35 -0.29 3.54 -15.82
C PRO A 35 0.38 4.69 -15.07
N ARG A 36 0.97 5.65 -15.81
CA ARG A 36 1.66 6.84 -15.28
C ARG A 36 2.90 6.54 -14.43
N ALA A 37 3.45 5.31 -14.49
CA ALA A 37 4.73 4.96 -13.90
C ALA A 37 5.75 4.61 -15.00
N PRO A 38 7.06 4.70 -14.73
CA PRO A 38 8.08 4.20 -15.65
C PRO A 38 7.92 2.71 -15.93
N GLU A 39 8.54 2.22 -17.01
CA GLU A 39 8.67 0.78 -17.24
C GLU A 39 9.46 0.11 -16.10
N GLY A 40 9.10 -1.14 -15.80
CA GLY A 40 9.77 -1.94 -14.78
C GLY A 40 8.87 -3.04 -14.23
N GLU A 41 9.41 -3.85 -13.34
CA GLU A 41 8.64 -4.90 -12.65
C GLU A 41 7.91 -4.31 -11.43
N TYR A 42 6.59 -4.52 -11.37
CA TYR A 42 5.74 -4.02 -10.29
C TYR A 42 4.92 -5.13 -9.67
N VAL A 43 4.65 -5.00 -8.37
CA VAL A 43 3.63 -5.79 -7.66
C VAL A 43 2.67 -4.85 -6.97
N THR A 44 1.37 -5.00 -7.24
CA THR A 44 0.32 -4.32 -6.48
C THR A 44 -0.35 -5.30 -5.55
N ALA A 45 -0.17 -5.10 -4.24
CA ALA A 45 -0.81 -5.88 -3.20
C ALA A 45 -1.99 -5.11 -2.59
N GLN A 46 -3.14 -5.76 -2.50
CA GLN A 46 -4.34 -5.24 -1.86
C GLN A 46 -4.60 -5.99 -0.56
N TYR A 47 -4.87 -5.24 0.50
CA TYR A 47 -5.24 -5.76 1.79
C TYR A 47 -6.63 -5.26 2.18
N ARG A 48 -7.39 -6.12 2.86
CA ARG A 48 -8.56 -5.70 3.63
C ARG A 48 -8.07 -5.43 5.04
N ALA A 49 -8.32 -4.23 5.53
CA ALA A 49 -7.95 -3.79 6.86
C ALA A 49 -9.16 -3.27 7.62
N THR A 50 -9.18 -3.45 8.93
CA THR A 50 -10.21 -2.90 9.81
C THR A 50 -9.52 -1.98 10.82
N TYR A 51 -9.88 -0.71 10.79
CA TYR A 51 -9.39 0.33 11.70
C TYR A 51 -10.53 0.73 12.65
N GLY A 52 -10.40 0.44 13.94
CA GLY A 52 -11.50 0.55 14.89
C GLY A 52 -12.65 -0.37 14.46
N GLU A 53 -13.79 0.22 14.10
CA GLU A 53 -14.97 -0.48 13.56
C GLU A 53 -15.18 -0.27 12.05
N LYS A 54 -14.24 0.39 11.37
CA LYS A 54 -14.35 0.74 9.95
C LYS A 54 -13.44 -0.14 9.10
N ASP A 55 -14.01 -0.70 8.03
CA ASP A 55 -13.23 -1.39 7.03
C ASP A 55 -12.57 -0.41 6.05
N ALA A 56 -11.42 -0.81 5.51
CA ALA A 56 -10.66 -0.10 4.52
C ALA A 56 -9.96 -1.08 3.57
N VAL A 57 -9.66 -0.58 2.37
CA VAL A 57 -8.80 -1.26 1.40
C VAL A 57 -7.48 -0.55 1.36
N GLU A 58 -6.42 -1.23 1.75
CA GLU A 58 -5.06 -0.75 1.57
C GLU A 58 -4.50 -1.28 0.26
N THR A 59 -3.77 -0.44 -0.45
CA THR A 59 -3.02 -0.85 -1.62
C THR A 59 -1.57 -0.45 -1.47
N VAL A 60 -0.68 -1.43 -1.59
CA VAL A 60 0.77 -1.27 -1.58
C VAL A 60 1.27 -1.57 -2.99
N SER A 61 1.96 -0.62 -3.59
CA SER A 61 2.66 -0.83 -4.86
C SER A 61 4.15 -0.96 -4.60
N LEU A 62 4.74 -2.03 -5.11
CA LEU A 62 6.17 -2.33 -5.05
C LEU A 62 6.74 -2.20 -6.46
N LYS A 63 7.92 -1.59 -6.58
CA LYS A 63 8.73 -1.60 -7.80
C LYS A 63 9.99 -2.39 -7.52
N LYS A 64 10.41 -3.23 -8.47
CA LYS A 64 11.73 -3.86 -8.42
C LYS A 64 12.78 -2.87 -8.93
N ASP A 65 13.80 -2.69 -8.12
CA ASP A 65 14.87 -1.72 -8.35
C ASP A 65 16.18 -2.40 -7.94
N ASP A 66 17.10 -2.57 -8.90
CA ASP A 66 18.34 -3.36 -8.74
C ASP A 66 18.12 -4.74 -8.11
N GLY A 67 17.12 -5.48 -8.62
CA GLY A 67 16.76 -6.81 -8.12
C GLY A 67 16.04 -6.82 -6.76
N THR A 68 15.88 -5.66 -6.11
CA THR A 68 15.25 -5.53 -4.79
C THR A 68 13.86 -4.92 -4.91
N TRP A 69 12.87 -5.52 -4.25
CA TRP A 69 11.53 -4.92 -4.17
C TRP A 69 11.52 -3.75 -3.19
N ARG A 70 11.12 -2.57 -3.66
CA ARG A 70 10.99 -1.35 -2.86
C ARG A 70 9.56 -0.82 -2.93
N VAL A 71 9.06 -0.24 -1.86
CA VAL A 71 7.73 0.37 -1.86
C VAL A 71 7.75 1.61 -2.77
N ALA A 72 6.96 1.54 -3.83
CA ALA A 72 6.76 2.62 -4.79
C ALA A 72 5.54 3.48 -4.44
N GLY A 73 4.57 2.93 -3.70
CA GLY A 73 3.39 3.67 -3.27
C GLY A 73 2.58 2.95 -2.19
N TYR A 74 1.85 3.74 -1.41
CA TYR A 74 0.92 3.27 -0.40
C TYR A 74 -0.29 4.19 -0.35
N TYR A 75 -1.49 3.60 -0.38
CA TYR A 75 -2.71 4.35 -0.12
C TYR A 75 -3.76 3.50 0.58
N VAL A 76 -4.61 4.16 1.36
CA VAL A 76 -5.72 3.54 2.09
C VAL A 76 -7.01 4.20 1.61
N LYS A 77 -7.96 3.40 1.12
CA LYS A 77 -9.32 3.84 0.82
C LYS A 77 -10.26 3.33 1.91
N PRO A 78 -10.95 4.20 2.68
CA PRO A 78 -12.01 3.78 3.58
C PRO A 78 -13.12 3.04 2.81
N GLY A 79 -13.68 1.99 3.41
CA GLY A 79 -14.87 1.33 2.90
C GLY A 79 -16.05 2.29 3.01
N GLY A 80 -16.51 2.80 1.87
CA GLY A 80 -17.62 3.75 1.79
C GLY A 80 -17.20 5.16 1.37
N GLN A 81 -16.95 5.34 0.07
CA GLN A 81 -17.34 6.50 -0.73
C GLN A 81 -17.33 6.12 -2.22
#